data_AF-A0A1F9WX29-F1
#
_entry.id   AF-A0A1F9WX29-F1
#
_cell.length_a   1.000
_cell.length_b   1.000
_cell.length_c   1.000
_cell.angle_alpha   90.00
_cell.angle_beta   90.00
_cell.angle_gamma   90.00
#
_symmetry.space_group_name_H-M   'P 1'
#
loop_
_entity.id
_entity.type
_entity.pdbx_description
1 polymer ?
#
loop_
_entity_poly.entity_id
_entity_poly.type
_entity_poly.pdbx_seq_one_letter_code
_entity_poly.pdbx_strand_id
1 'polypeptide(L)' 'MYGGNLYYTLGSELSGGLYYGLGLGVSAPSYELELLYSVNMGKMEGFYYNGYSLYNYIYDVEYRKVTILLGYKL' A
#
# COMPACT_ATOMS: atom_id res chain seq x y z
N MET A 1 -23.57 -10.59 -31.41
CA MET A 1 -22.90 -11.11 -30.20
C MET A 1 -22.09 -9.97 -29.61
N TYR A 2 -22.52 -9.40 -28.48
CA TYR A 2 -21.74 -8.38 -27.77
C TYR A 2 -20.57 -9.09 -27.08
N GLY A 3 -19.39 -9.08 -27.71
CA GLY A 3 -18.15 -9.56 -27.09
C GLY A 3 -17.78 -8.60 -25.97
N GLY A 4 -18.15 -8.94 -24.74
CA GLY A 4 -17.64 -8.25 -23.57
C GLY A 4 -16.13 -8.47 -23.52
N ASN A 5 -15.35 -7.40 -23.71
CA ASN A 5 -13.92 -7.46 -23.50
C ASN A 5 -13.67 -7.88 -22.04
N LEU A 6 -13.09 -9.06 -21.86
CA LEU A 6 -12.62 -9.52 -20.55
C LEU A 6 -11.36 -8.73 -20.21
N TYR A 7 -11.49 -7.77 -19.31
CA TYR A 7 -10.37 -7.07 -18.71
C TYR A 7 -9.91 -7.86 -17.49
N TYR A 8 -8.69 -8.38 -17.52
CA TYR A 8 -8.07 -9.01 -16.34
C TYR A 8 -6.74 -8.35 -16.02
N THR A 9 -6.55 -8.03 -14.74
CA THR A 9 -5.29 -7.53 -14.19
C THR A 9 -4.37 -8.73 -13.97
N LEU A 10 -3.21 -8.73 -14.63
CA LEU A 10 -2.23 -9.82 -14.56
C LEU A 10 -1.28 -9.70 -13.36
N GLY A 11 -1.17 -8.50 -12.82
CA GLY A 11 -0.34 -8.20 -11.66
C GLY A 11 -0.22 -6.68 -11.48
N SER A 12 -0.08 -6.27 -10.23
CA SER A 12 0.21 -4.89 -9.85
C SER A 12 1.24 -4.90 -8.74
N GLU A 13 2.29 -4.11 -8.90
CA GLU A 13 3.32 -3.89 -7.89
C GLU A 13 3.23 -2.44 -7.41
N LEU A 14 3.30 -2.28 -6.09
CA LEU A 14 3.43 -0.97 -5.46
C LEU A 14 4.90 -0.78 -5.08
N SER A 15 5.55 0.20 -5.71
CA SER A 15 6.85 0.69 -5.30
C SER A 15 6.69 2.03 -4.59
N GLY A 16 7.46 2.29 -3.54
CA GLY A 16 7.34 3.53 -2.78
C GLY A 16 7.53 3.34 -1.29
N GLY A 17 7.33 4.42 -0.54
CA GLY A 17 7.59 4.41 0.89
C GLY A 17 7.08 5.64 1.62
N LEU A 18 7.56 5.77 2.86
CA LEU A 18 7.18 6.86 3.76
C LEU A 18 7.54 8.22 3.16
N TYR A 19 6.55 9.10 3.04
CA TYR A 19 6.77 10.50 2.67
C TYR A 19 6.83 11.37 3.92
N TYR A 20 5.79 11.35 4.76
CA TYR A 20 5.82 11.92 6.10
C TYR A 20 4.96 11.10 7.06
N GLY A 21 5.27 11.16 8.35
CA GLY A 21 4.50 10.47 9.37
C GLY A 21 4.72 11.05 10.75
N LEU A 22 3.79 10.75 11.64
CA LEU A 22 3.79 11.16 13.04
C LEU A 22 3.52 9.94 13.90
N GLY A 23 4.35 9.75 14.91
CA GLY A 23 4.27 8.65 15.87
C GLY A 23 4.02 9.16 17.28
N LEU A 24 3.23 8.40 18.04
CA LEU A 24 2.99 8.62 19.46
C LEU A 24 3.21 7.28 20.18
N GLY A 25 3.98 7.31 21.27
CA GLY A 25 4.28 6.11 22.06
C GLY A 25 3.91 6.31 23.52
N VAL A 26 3.40 5.24 24.14
CA VAL A 26 3.28 5.14 25.59
C VAL A 26 4.02 3.91 26.08
N SER A 27 4.76 4.08 27.18
CA SER A 27 5.56 3.02 27.78
C SER A 27 5.06 2.80 29.21
N ALA A 28 4.83 1.53 29.54
CA ALA A 28 4.49 1.07 30.87
C ALA A 28 5.51 0.01 31.32
N PRO A 29 5.55 -0.35 32.62
CA PRO A 29 6.54 -1.30 33.13
C PRO A 29 6.52 -2.66 32.43
N SER A 30 5.36 -3.12 31.94
CA SER A 30 5.19 -4.43 31.33
C SER A 30 4.87 -4.40 29.83
N TYR A 31 4.62 -3.21 29.26
CA TYR A 31 4.24 -3.09 27.85
C TYR A 31 4.67 -1.77 27.23
N GLU A 32 4.75 -1.76 25.90
CA GLU A 32 4.93 -0.57 25.08
C GLU A 32 3.87 -0.57 24.00
N LEU A 33 3.26 0.59 23.77
CA LEU A 33 2.32 0.81 22.67
C LEU A 33 2.83 1.97 21.83
N GLU A 34 2.98 1.72 20.54
CA GLU A 34 3.33 2.74 19.55
C GLU A 34 2.25 2.83 18.48
N LEU A 35 1.81 4.06 18.20
CA LEU A 35 0.87 4.40 17.14
C LEU A 35 1.59 5.27 16.13
N LEU A 36 1.67 4.82 14.88
CA LEU A 36 2.27 5.57 13.77
C LEU A 36 1.20 5.83 12.70
N TYR A 37 0.98 7.09 12.37
CA TYR A 37 0.25 7.49 11.18
C TYR A 37 1.24 7.98 10.12
N SER A 38 1.17 7.45 8.91
CA SER A 38 2.00 7.88 7.80
C SER A 38 1.22 8.15 6.54
N VAL A 39 1.69 9.14 5.79
CA VAL A 39 1.37 9.37 4.39
C VAL A 39 2.56 8.90 3.57
N ASN A 40 2.28 8.07 2.60
CA ASN A 40 3.27 7.37 1.79
C ASN A 40 3.02 7.75 0.34
N MET A 41 4.10 7.90 -0.41
CA MET A 41 4.05 8.17 -1.84
C MET A 41 4.74 7.02 -2.56
N GLY A 42 4.17 6.64 -3.70
CA GLY A 42 4.69 5.56 -4.50
C GLY A 42 4.18 5.61 -5.92
N LYS A 43 4.55 4.60 -6.68
CA LYS A 43 4.05 4.32 -8.01
C LYS A 43 3.41 2.94 -8.01
N MET A 44 2.20 2.85 -8.53
CA MET A 44 1.62 1.57 -8.87
C MET A 44 1.90 1.29 -10.34
N GLU A 45 2.54 0.17 -10.58
CA GLU A 45 2.85 -0.31 -11.92
C GLU A 45 2.21 -1.67 -12.12
N GLY A 46 1.68 -1.93 -13.31
CA GLY A 46 1.07 -3.21 -13.58
C GLY A 46 0.68 -3.41 -15.02
N PHE A 47 0.10 -4.58 -15.26
CA PHE A 47 -0.31 -5.01 -16.58
C PHE A 47 -1.78 -5.41 -16.60
N TYR A 48 -2.50 -4.99 -17.63
CA TYR A 48 -3.84 -5.51 -17.93
C TYR A 48 -3.89 -6.03 -19.36
N TYR A 49 -4.69 -7.09 -19.56
CA TYR A 49 -4.98 -7.64 -20.87
C TYR A 49 -6.45 -7.40 -21.20
N ASN A 50 -6.73 -6.96 -22.42
CA ASN A 50 -8.08 -6.61 -22.86
C ASN A 50 -8.71 -7.61 -23.84
N GLY A 51 -8.09 -8.78 -24.04
CA GLY A 51 -8.50 -9.76 -25.05
C GLY A 51 -7.55 -9.89 -26.23
N TYR A 52 -6.79 -8.83 -26.53
CA TYR A 52 -5.96 -8.75 -27.76
C TYR A 52 -4.54 -8.25 -27.53
N SER A 53 -4.32 -7.44 -26.49
CA SER A 53 -3.02 -6.84 -26.24
C SER A 53 -2.77 -6.67 -24.75
N LEU A 54 -1.49 -6.73 -24.38
CA LEU A 54 -0.99 -6.44 -23.04
C LEU A 54 -0.69 -4.95 -22.96
N TYR A 55 -1.24 -4.28 -21.96
CA TYR A 55 -1.00 -2.87 -21.68
C TYR A 55 -0.31 -2.71 -20.34
N ASN A 56 0.69 -1.85 -20.29
CA ASN A 56 1.31 -1.39 -19.06
C ASN A 56 0.64 -0.11 -18.57
N TYR A 57 0.46 0.01 -17.26
CA TYR A 57 0.06 1.26 -16.62
C TYR A 57 1.04 1.61 -15.51
N ILE A 58 1.27 2.91 -15.33
CA ILE A 58 2.08 3.48 -14.26
C ILE A 58 1.32 4.73 -13.79
N TYR A 59 1.00 4.80 -12.50
CA TYR A 59 0.43 6.01 -11.91
C TYR A 59 1.00 6.26 -10.52
N ASP A 60 1.18 7.55 -10.20
CA ASP A 60 1.56 7.98 -8.87
C ASP A 60 0.40 7.73 -7.90
N VAL A 61 0.73 7.22 -6.71
CA VAL A 61 -0.25 6.92 -5.67
C VAL A 61 0.21 7.52 -4.34
N GLU A 62 -0.72 8.23 -3.69
CA GLU A 62 -0.60 8.61 -2.29
C GLU A 62 -1.49 7.68 -1.47
N TYR A 63 -0.93 7.06 -0.44
CA TYR A 63 -1.68 6.21 0.47
C TYR A 63 -1.33 6.46 1.94
N ARG A 64 -2.32 6.26 2.80
CA ARG A 64 -2.22 6.49 4.25
C ARG A 64 -2.12 5.15 4.96
N LYS A 65 -1.22 5.04 5.93
CA LYS A 65 -1.03 3.82 6.74
C LYS A 65 -1.10 4.17 8.22
N VAL A 66 -1.90 3.41 8.96
CA VAL A 66 -1.89 3.40 10.43
C VAL A 66 -1.18 2.12 10.86
N THR A 67 -0.17 2.24 11.71
CA THR A 67 0.56 1.11 12.29
C THR A 67 0.39 1.16 13.80
N ILE A 68 0.05 0.01 14.40
CA ILE A 68 -0.06 -0.18 15.84
C ILE A 68 0.97 -1.24 16.21
N LEU A 69 1.91 -0.91 17.10
CA LEU A 69 2.87 -1.85 17.65
C LEU A 69 2.59 -2.03 19.14
N LEU A 70 2.46 -3.28 19.58
CA LEU A 70 2.34 -3.65 20.98
C LEU A 70 3.52 -4.55 21.33
N GLY A 71 4.35 -4.10 22.27
CA GLY A 71 5.47 -4.85 22.83
C GLY A 71 5.17 -5.27 24.27
N TYR A 72 5.57 -6.48 24.64
CA TYR A 72 5.61 -6.94 26.04
C TYR A 72 7.05 -6.90 26.55
N LYS A 73 7.25 -6.38 27.76
CA LYS A 73 8.56 -6.32 28.41
C LYS A 73 8.77 -7.55 29.28
N LEU A 74 9.80 -8.35 28.96
CA LEU A 74 10.25 -9.49 29.77
C LEU A 74 11.20 -9.03 30.87
#